data_AF-A0A1W9RT92-F1
#
_entry.id   AF-A0A1W9RT92-F1
#
_cell.length_a   1.000
_cell.length_b   1.000
_cell.length_c   1.000
_cell.angle_alpha   90.00
_cell.angle_beta   90.00
_cell.angle_gamma   90.00
#
_symmetry.space_group_name_H-M   'P 1'
#
loop_
_entity.id
_entity.type
_entity.pdbx_description
1 polymer ?
#
loop_
_entity_poly.entity_id
_entity_poly.type
_entity_poly.pdbx_seq_one_letter_code
_entity_poly.pdbx_strand_id
1 'polypeptide(L)'
;MLHSDITDKIIRAFYNVNNTLGFGFLEKVYENAMIIELRKMGCKVLQQQNIKVFYDNKIVGDYFADLLVDDLVIVELKAMDSLCEEHEAQLINYLKATEMVVFQKV
;
A
#
# COMPACT_ATOMS: atom_id res chain seq x y z
N MET A 1 16.70 4.62 -1.49
CA MET A 1 15.61 4.03 -0.71
C MET A 1 15.90 2.55 -0.53
N LEU A 2 15.62 1.98 0.65
CA LEU A 2 15.64 0.53 0.84
C LEU A 2 14.58 -0.06 -0.12
N HIS A 3 14.95 -0.96 -1.03
CA HIS A 3 14.08 -1.60 -2.06
C HIS A 3 13.65 -0.76 -3.29
N SER A 4 14.56 0.01 -3.91
CA SER A 4 14.29 0.80 -5.13
C SER A 4 13.52 0.04 -6.22
N ASP A 5 13.92 -1.20 -6.50
CA ASP A 5 13.38 -1.96 -7.63
C ASP A 5 11.90 -2.34 -7.45
N ILE A 6 11.47 -2.58 -6.21
CA ILE A 6 10.07 -2.91 -5.89
C ILE A 6 9.23 -1.63 -5.94
N THR A 7 9.75 -0.54 -5.36
CA THR A 7 9.06 0.77 -5.38
C THR A 7 8.87 1.27 -6.81
N ASP A 8 9.86 1.11 -7.69
CA ASP A 8 9.75 1.50 -9.10
C ASP A 8 8.68 0.71 -9.85
N LYS A 9 8.58 -0.61 -9.59
CA LYS A 9 7.49 -1.44 -10.13
C LYS A 9 6.13 -0.99 -9.64
N ILE A 10 6.00 -0.64 -8.36
CA ILE A 10 4.74 -0.14 -7.78
C ILE A 10 4.35 1.19 -8.43
N ILE A 11 5.29 2.13 -8.56
CA ILE A 11 5.04 3.42 -9.22
C ILE A 11 4.58 3.21 -10.67
N ARG A 12 5.24 2.31 -11.40
CA ARG A 12 4.88 2.01 -12.79
C ARG A 12 3.51 1.36 -12.88
N ALA A 13 3.20 0.40 -12.01
CA ALA A 13 1.89 -0.24 -11.94
C ALA A 13 0.79 0.79 -11.68
N PHE A 14 1.01 1.71 -10.73
CA PHE A 14 0.08 2.80 -10.45
C PHE A 14 -0.23 3.64 -11.67
N TYR A 15 0.80 4.11 -12.40
CA TYR A 15 0.58 4.91 -13.60
C TYR A 15 -0.12 4.13 -14.70
N ASN A 16 0.21 2.85 -14.89
CA ASN A 16 -0.47 2.00 -15.87
C ASN A 16 -1.96 1.87 -15.54
N VAL A 17 -2.30 1.60 -14.27
CA VAL A 17 -3.67 1.49 -13.80
C VAL A 17 -4.41 2.81 -13.96
N ASN A 18 -3.85 3.92 -13.50
CA ASN A 18 -4.49 5.24 -13.59
C ASN A 18 -4.69 5.72 -15.02
N ASN A 19 -3.70 5.50 -15.90
CA ASN A 19 -3.83 5.87 -17.31
C ASN A 19 -4.86 5.00 -18.05
N THR A 20 -5.08 3.77 -17.59
CA THR A 20 -6.02 2.83 -18.22
C THR A 20 -7.45 3.04 -17.73
N LEU A 21 -7.65 3.20 -16.42
CA LEU A 21 -8.97 3.33 -15.81
C LEU A 21 -9.47 4.78 -15.80
N GLY A 22 -8.57 5.76 -15.78
CA GLY A 22 -8.96 7.15 -15.52
C GLY A 22 -9.47 7.35 -14.09
N PHE A 23 -10.21 8.43 -13.86
CA PHE A 23 -10.76 8.80 -12.55
C PHE A 23 -12.23 8.40 -12.40
N GLY A 24 -12.71 8.32 -11.15
CA GLY A 24 -14.14 8.16 -10.82
C GLY A 24 -14.57 6.75 -10.42
N PHE A 25 -13.64 5.80 -10.30
CA PHE A 25 -13.92 4.49 -9.73
C PHE A 25 -13.75 4.47 -8.20
N LEU A 26 -14.32 3.45 -7.56
CA LEU A 26 -14.09 3.18 -6.14
C LEU A 26 -12.66 2.67 -5.91
N GLU A 27 -12.10 2.94 -4.73
CA GLU A 27 -10.76 2.46 -4.31
C GLU A 27 -10.56 0.96 -4.56
N LYS A 28 -11.59 0.16 -4.27
CA LYS A 28 -11.54 -1.30 -4.48
C LYS A 28 -11.25 -1.69 -5.93
N VAL A 29 -11.67 -0.87 -6.90
CA VAL A 29 -11.41 -1.10 -8.32
C VAL A 29 -9.92 -0.86 -8.63
N TYR A 30 -9.35 0.22 -8.11
CA TYR A 30 -7.92 0.52 -8.24
C TYR A 30 -7.06 -0.54 -7.53
N GLU A 31 -7.47 -1.00 -6.35
CA GLU A 31 -6.81 -2.07 -5.60
C GLU A 31 -6.74 -3.36 -6.41
N ASN A 32 -7.87 -3.79 -6.96
CA ASN A 32 -7.92 -4.99 -7.80
C ASN A 32 -7.08 -4.84 -9.08
N ALA A 33 -7.08 -3.65 -9.70
CA ALA A 33 -6.29 -3.38 -10.89
C ALA A 33 -4.78 -3.37 -10.60
N MET A 34 -4.37 -2.80 -9.46
CA MET A 34 -2.98 -2.80 -9.00
C MET A 34 -2.46 -4.21 -8.75
N ILE A 35 -3.27 -5.10 -8.17
CA ILE A 35 -2.90 -6.52 -7.98
C ILE A 35 -2.59 -7.18 -9.32
N ILE A 36 -3.45 -6.98 -10.32
CA ILE A 36 -3.27 -7.56 -11.65
C ILE A 36 -1.96 -7.05 -12.25
N GLU A 37 -1.72 -5.75 -12.20
CA GLU A 37 -0.56 -5.14 -12.84
C GLU A 37 0.77 -5.51 -12.16
N LEU A 38 0.80 -5.50 -10.83
CA LEU A 38 1.97 -5.93 -10.05
C LEU A 38 2.29 -7.41 -10.24
N ARG A 39 1.28 -8.28 -10.29
CA ARG A 39 1.48 -9.71 -10.56
C ARG A 39 2.02 -9.97 -11.97
N LYS A 40 1.61 -9.20 -12.98
CA LYS A 40 2.22 -9.26 -14.32
C LYS A 40 3.70 -8.88 -14.30
N MET A 41 4.11 -8.00 -13.39
CA MET A 41 5.51 -7.59 -13.18
C MET A 41 6.31 -8.58 -12.31
N GLY A 42 5.71 -9.74 -11.97
CA GLY A 42 6.33 -10.83 -11.22
C GLY A 42 6.35 -10.62 -9.71
N CYS A 43 5.63 -9.64 -9.17
CA CYS A 43 5.54 -9.42 -7.73
C CYS A 43 4.55 -10.39 -7.07
N LYS A 44 4.90 -10.87 -5.88
CA LYS A 44 3.95 -11.48 -4.93
C LYS A 44 3.12 -10.35 -4.33
N VAL A 45 1.79 -10.47 -4.39
CA VAL A 45 0.88 -9.46 -3.82
C VAL A 45 -0.18 -10.14 -2.98
N LEU A 46 -0.23 -9.79 -1.70
CA LEU A 46 -1.29 -10.11 -0.77
C LEU A 46 -2.22 -8.91 -0.63
N GLN A 47 -3.52 -9.17 -0.54
CA GLN A 47 -4.56 -8.15 -0.51
C GLN A 47 -5.23 -8.15 0.87
N GLN A 48 -5.53 -6.97 1.43
CA GLN A 48 -6.17 -6.81 2.74
C GLN A 48 -5.43 -7.59 3.84
N GLN A 49 -4.10 -7.48 3.84
CA GLN A 49 -3.25 -8.26 4.73
C GLN A 49 -3.40 -7.75 6.16
N ASN A 50 -3.81 -8.65 7.06
CA ASN A 50 -3.87 -8.37 8.49
C ASN A 50 -2.45 -8.27 9.09
N ILE A 51 -2.21 -7.19 9.81
CA ILE A 51 -0.99 -6.88 10.53
C ILE A 51 -1.36 -6.58 11.99
N LYS A 52 -0.76 -7.32 12.93
CA LYS A 52 -0.96 -7.10 14.36
C LYS A 52 -0.23 -5.84 14.80
N VAL A 53 -0.94 -4.96 15.51
CA VAL A 53 -0.36 -3.76 16.10
C VAL A 53 0.03 -4.05 17.54
N PHE A 54 1.28 -3.78 17.89
CA PHE A 54 1.84 -4.02 19.21
C PHE A 54 2.10 -2.72 19.96
N TYR A 55 1.80 -2.71 21.25
CA TYR A 55 2.23 -1.70 22.20
C TYR A 55 2.75 -2.42 23.45
N ASP A 56 3.99 -2.17 23.85
CA ASP A 56 4.65 -2.87 24.97
C ASP A 56 4.58 -4.41 24.84
N ASN A 57 4.94 -4.94 23.66
CA ASN A 57 4.86 -6.36 23.30
C ASN A 57 3.47 -7.01 23.42
N LYS A 58 2.41 -6.22 23.62
CA LYS A 58 1.02 -6.69 23.68
C LYS A 58 0.28 -6.27 22.42
N ILE A 59 -0.53 -7.18 21.89
CA ILE A 59 -1.41 -6.88 20.76
C ILE A 59 -2.48 -5.89 21.24
N VAL A 60 -2.57 -4.74 20.59
CA VAL A 60 -3.54 -3.69 20.90
C VAL A 60 -4.53 -3.43 19.77
N GLY A 61 -4.34 -4.07 18.62
CA GLY A 61 -5.27 -3.97 17.52
C GLY A 61 -4.81 -4.69 16.25
N ASP A 62 -5.64 -4.52 15.24
CA ASP A 62 -5.46 -5.03 13.89
C ASP A 62 -5.38 -3.85 12.92
N TYR A 63 -4.41 -3.90 12.02
CA TYR A 63 -4.31 -3.04 10.86
C TYR A 63 -4.44 -3.90 9.61
N PHE A 64 -5.20 -3.44 8.62
CA PHE A 64 -5.38 -4.15 7.36
C PHE A 64 -4.76 -3.29 6.27
N ALA A 65 -3.61 -3.75 5.77
CA ALA A 65 -2.94 -3.11 4.65
C ALA A 65 -3.66 -3.46 3.34
N ASP A 66 -3.89 -2.48 2.47
CA ASP A 66 -4.58 -2.71 1.20
C ASP A 66 -3.85 -3.76 0.38
N LEU A 67 -2.54 -3.55 0.20
CA LEU A 67 -1.66 -4.49 -0.48
C LEU A 67 -0.34 -4.65 0.28
N LEU A 68 0.14 -5.89 0.36
CA LEU A 68 1.51 -6.22 0.74
C LEU A 68 2.23 -6.85 -0.45
N VAL A 69 3.28 -6.16 -0.93
CA VAL A 69 4.07 -6.52 -2.11
C VAL A 69 5.41 -7.12 -1.69
N ASP A 70 5.69 -8.32 -2.20
CA ASP A 70 6.91 -9.10 -1.98
C ASP A 70 7.29 -9.29 -0.50
N ASP A 71 6.29 -9.28 0.40
CA ASP A 71 6.47 -9.30 1.86
C ASP A 71 7.33 -8.15 2.43
N LEU A 72 7.55 -7.10 1.63
CA LEU A 72 8.51 -6.02 1.92
C LEU A 72 7.87 -4.62 1.93
N VAL A 73 6.93 -4.36 1.02
CA VAL A 73 6.35 -3.02 0.83
C VAL A 73 4.85 -3.06 1.01
N ILE A 74 4.33 -2.25 1.93
CA ILE A 74 2.89 -2.00 2.06
C ILE A 74 2.51 -0.87 1.11
N VAL A 75 1.44 -1.07 0.35
CA VAL A 75 0.88 -0.07 -0.56
C VAL A 75 -0.55 0.22 -0.10
N GLU A 76 -0.78 1.47 0.28
CA GLU A 76 -2.10 2.00 0.66
C GLU A 76 -2.66 2.83 -0.48
N LEU A 77 -3.88 2.54 -0.89
CA LEU A 77 -4.56 3.22 -1.99
C LEU A 77 -5.57 4.20 -1.41
N LYS A 78 -5.61 5.41 -1.97
CA LYS A 78 -6.62 6.41 -1.63
C LYS A 78 -7.22 6.96 -2.90
N ALA A 79 -8.53 7.00 -3.00
CA ALA A 79 -9.22 7.79 -4.01
C ALA A 79 -9.20 9.27 -3.55
N MET A 80 -8.81 10.18 -4.43
CA MET A 80 -8.67 11.65 -4.23
C MET A 80 -9.79 12.26 -3.35
N ASP A 81 -9.63 13.30 -2.53
CA ASP A 81 -8.77 14.50 -2.59
C ASP A 81 -8.03 14.74 -1.26
N SER A 82 -6.78 15.20 -1.35
CA SER A 82 -5.88 15.60 -0.25
C SER A 82 -5.35 14.48 0.67
N LEU A 83 -4.03 14.31 0.64
CA LEU A 83 -3.26 13.75 1.75
C LEU A 83 -3.43 14.72 2.93
N CYS A 84 -4.43 14.54 3.79
CA CYS A 84 -4.41 15.17 5.10
C CYS A 84 -3.15 14.66 5.82
N GLU A 85 -2.25 15.56 6.23
CA GLU A 85 -1.00 15.25 6.94
C GLU A 85 -1.22 14.34 8.16
N GLU A 86 -2.41 14.40 8.74
CA GLU A 86 -2.90 13.56 9.84
C GLU A 86 -2.92 12.06 9.52
N HIS A 87 -3.26 11.70 8.27
CA HIS A 87 -3.25 10.30 7.82
C HIS A 87 -1.84 9.75 7.63
N GLU A 88 -0.89 10.59 7.21
CA GLU A 88 0.51 10.20 7.07
C GLU A 88 1.16 9.98 8.43
N ALA A 89 0.91 10.88 9.39
CA ALA A 89 1.38 10.73 10.77
C ALA A 89 0.79 9.48 11.45
N GLN A 90 -0.48 9.18 11.20
CA GLN A 90 -1.14 7.98 11.71
C GLN A 90 -0.50 6.70 11.14
N LEU A 91 -0.24 6.64 9.83
CA LEU A 91 0.40 5.49 9.19
C LEU A 91 1.85 5.28 9.65
N ILE A 92 2.65 6.35 9.73
CA ILE A 92 4.01 6.31 10.27
C ILE A 92 4.02 5.76 11.71
N ASN A 93 3.03 6.10 12.53
CA ASN A 93 2.91 5.58 13.89
C ASN A 93 2.56 4.09 13.93
N TYR A 94 1.77 3.58 12.99
CA TYR A 94 1.51 2.14 12.88
C TYR A 94 2.75 1.35 12.45
N LEU A 95 3.58 1.93 11.59
CA LEU A 95 4.73 1.26 10.99
C LEU A 95 6.01 1.37 11.81
N LYS A 96 6.08 2.28 12.78
CA LYS A 96 7.17 2.29 13.78
C LYS A 96 7.29 0.97 14.56
N ALA A 97 6.25 0.13 14.52
CA ALA A 97 6.25 -1.21 15.08
C ALA A 97 6.66 -2.33 14.08
N THR A 98 6.99 -1.99 12.83
CA THR A 98 7.38 -2.94 11.76
C THR A 98 8.69 -2.52 11.08
N GLU A 99 9.42 -3.45 10.47
CA GLU A 99 10.64 -3.13 9.67
C GLU A 99 10.31 -2.77 8.20
N MET A 100 9.06 -2.39 7.91
CA MET A 100 8.53 -2.34 6.54
C MET A 100 8.53 -0.93 5.96
N VAL A 101 8.76 -0.82 4.66
CA VAL A 101 8.68 0.44 3.91
C VAL A 101 7.27 0.62 3.39
N VAL A 102 6.75 1.85 3.45
CA VAL A 102 5.39 2.15 3.01
C VAL A 102 5.38 3.13 1.87
N PHE A 103 4.63 2.75 0.84
CA PHE A 103 4.44 3.52 -0.36
C PHE A 103 3.00 4.04 -0.40
N GLN A 104 2.86 5.36 -0.45
CA GLN A 104 1.57 6.03 -0.61
C GLN A 104 1.57 6.78 -1.93
N LYS A 105 0.46 6.66 -2.68
CA LYS A 105 0.22 7.54 -3.82
C LYS A 105 -1.27 7.80 -3.99
N VAL A 106 -1.60 9.09 -4.00
CA VAL A 106 -2.91 9.66 -4.32
C VAL A 106 -3.14 9.62 -5.82
#